data_AF-U5W8F7-F1
#
_entry.id   AF-U5W8F7-F1
#
_cell.length_a   1.000
_cell.length_b   1.000
_cell.length_c   1.000
_cell.angle_alpha   90.00
_cell.angle_beta   90.00
_cell.angle_gamma   90.00
#
_symmetry.space_group_name_H-M   'P 1'
#
loop_
_entity.id
_entity.type
_entity.pdbx_description
1 polymer ?
#
loop_
_entity_poly.entity_id
_entity_poly.type
_entity_poly.pdbx_seq_one_letter_code
_entity_poly.pdbx_strand_id
1 'polypeptide(L)' 'MAEEPVYAPDQLKPGNRKWARIGAVGTAAIMLLMLWGNHEGNTENIWLIGTAVALIGVVLVDVVLRRNGLKPNDQ' A
#
# COMPACT_ATOMS: atom_id res chain seq x y z
N MET A 1 17.91 -23.72 23.45
CA MET A 1 17.56 -23.47 22.04
C MET A 1 16.10 -23.05 22.02
N ALA A 2 15.76 -21.88 21.49
CA ALA A 2 14.35 -21.50 21.36
C ALA A 2 13.72 -22.42 20.32
N GLU A 3 12.58 -23.03 20.66
CA GLU A 3 11.82 -23.89 19.76
C GLU A 3 11.20 -23.03 18.65
N GLU A 4 11.44 -23.39 17.39
CA GLU A 4 10.89 -22.64 16.26
C GLU A 4 9.37 -22.83 16.23
N PRO A 5 8.57 -21.75 16.14
CA PRO A 5 7.12 -21.88 16.15
C PRO A 5 6.64 -22.67 14.93
N VAL A 6 5.96 -23.79 15.18
CA VAL A 6 5.34 -24.62 14.13
C VAL A 6 3.99 -24.02 13.77
N TYR A 7 3.86 -23.54 12.52
CA TYR A 7 2.61 -23.00 11.99
C TYR A 7 1.87 -24.04 11.15
N ALA A 8 0.56 -24.15 11.34
CA ALA A 8 -0.30 -24.90 10.44
C ALA A 8 -0.42 -24.16 9.07
N PRO A 9 -0.62 -24.89 7.95
CA PRO A 9 -0.63 -24.29 6.60
C PRO A 9 -1.64 -23.15 6.41
N ASP A 10 -2.69 -23.10 7.22
CA ASP A 10 -3.75 -22.08 7.20
C ASP A 10 -3.40 -20.80 7.99
N GLN A 11 -2.46 -20.87 8.94
CA GLN A 11 -2.07 -19.71 9.76
C GLN A 11 -1.29 -18.65 8.97
N LEU A 12 -0.68 -19.03 7.85
CA LEU A 12 0.10 -18.15 6.98
C LEU A 12 -0.71 -17.63 5.78
N LYS A 13 -2.04 -17.53 5.93
CA LYS A 13 -2.90 -17.05 4.85
C LYS A 13 -2.53 -15.61 4.46
N PRO A 14 -2.34 -15.31 3.16
CA PRO A 14 -2.09 -13.96 2.71
C PRO A 14 -3.22 -13.01 3.13
N GLY A 15 -2.86 -11.77 3.47
CA GLY A 15 -3.82 -10.74 3.86
C GLY A 15 -4.76 -10.32 2.72
N ASN A 16 -5.86 -9.67 3.09
CA ASN A 16 -6.89 -9.25 2.12
C ASN A 16 -6.45 -8.05 1.27
N ARG A 17 -6.17 -8.29 -0.02
CA ARG A 17 -5.73 -7.29 -1.02
C ARG A 17 -6.77 -6.26 -1.32
N LYS A 18 -8.07 -6.60 -1.28
CA LYS A 18 -9.12 -5.59 -1.50
C LYS A 18 -9.00 -4.51 -0.43
N TRP A 19 -8.88 -4.90 0.83
CA TRP A 19 -8.66 -3.96 1.93
C TRP A 19 -7.32 -3.25 1.84
N ALA A 20 -6.24 -3.93 1.46
CA ALA A 20 -4.94 -3.28 1.26
C ALA A 20 -4.98 -2.19 0.18
N ARG A 21 -5.66 -2.44 -0.95
CA ARG A 21 -5.82 -1.45 -2.03
C ARG A 21 -6.69 -0.27 -1.60
N ILE A 22 -7.80 -0.53 -0.91
CA ILE A 22 -8.67 0.53 -0.38
C ILE A 22 -7.88 1.38 0.64
N GLY A 23 -7.13 0.75 1.53
CA GLY A 23 -6.28 1.43 2.50
C GLY A 23 -5.24 2.32 1.82
N ALA A 24 -4.48 1.78 0.86
CA ALA A 24 -3.46 2.54 0.13
C ALA A 24 -4.04 3.74 -0.63
N VAL A 25 -5.15 3.56 -1.36
CA VAL A 25 -5.80 4.63 -2.12
C VAL A 25 -6.45 5.66 -1.19
N GLY A 26 -7.09 5.21 -0.11
CA GLY A 26 -7.69 6.07 0.90
C GLY A 26 -6.64 6.93 1.61
N THR A 27 -5.53 6.33 2.04
CA THR A 27 -4.40 7.07 2.63
C THR A 27 -3.82 8.08 1.65
N ALA A 28 -3.57 7.70 0.40
CA ALA A 28 -3.08 8.62 -0.62
C ALA A 28 -4.04 9.81 -0.82
N ALA A 29 -5.35 9.57 -0.86
CA ALA A 29 -6.36 10.63 -0.97
C ALA A 29 -6.31 11.58 0.24
N ILE A 30 -6.23 11.05 1.46
CA ILE A 30 -6.12 11.86 2.68
C ILE A 30 -4.85 12.72 2.65
N MET A 31 -3.70 12.15 2.25
CA MET A 31 -2.45 12.90 2.15
C MET A 31 -2.54 14.06 1.15
N LEU A 32 -3.28 13.90 0.04
CA LEU A 32 -3.49 14.97 -0.92
C LEU A 32 -4.47 16.03 -0.40
N LEU A 33 -5.48 15.64 0.38
CA LEU A 33 -6.36 16.61 1.07
C LEU A 33 -5.58 17.46 2.07
N MET A 34 -4.56 16.89 2.70
CA MET A 34 -3.69 17.60 3.64
C MET A 34 -2.91 18.74 3.01
N LEU A 35 -2.80 18.83 1.67
CA LEU A 35 -2.18 19.98 0.98
C LEU A 35 -2.97 21.28 1.12
N TRP A 36 -4.22 21.20 1.61
CA TRP A 36 -5.08 22.34 1.82
C TRP A 36 -5.03 22.77 3.28
N GLY A 37 -4.48 23.96 3.55
CA GLY A 37 -4.38 24.48 4.91
C GLY A 37 -3.16 25.36 5.10
N ASN A 38 -2.75 25.50 6.37
CA ASN A 38 -1.68 26.40 6.78
C ASN A 38 -0.30 25.76 6.64
N HIS A 39 0.17 25.58 5.40
CA HIS A 39 1.55 25.15 5.14
C HIS A 39 2.50 26.34 5.13
N GLU A 40 3.58 26.24 5.90
CA GLU A 40 4.72 27.15 5.82
C GLU A 40 5.86 26.44 5.09
N GLY A 41 6.04 26.77 3.81
CA GLY A 41 7.07 26.18 2.95
C GLY A 41 6.62 24.93 2.17
N ASN A 42 7.56 24.33 1.45
CA ASN A 42 7.28 23.27 0.47
C ASN A 42 7.79 21.88 0.88
N THR A 43 8.59 21.77 1.94
CA THR A 43 9.15 20.48 2.37
C THR A 43 8.05 19.48 2.69
N GLU A 44 7.02 19.90 3.43
CA GLU A 44 5.87 19.04 3.74
C GLU A 44 5.13 18.60 2.47
N ASN A 45 4.87 19.52 1.54
CA ASN A 45 4.18 19.24 0.28
C ASN A 45 4.91 18.18 -0.55
N ILE A 46 6.24 18.23 -0.60
CA ILE A 46 7.06 17.24 -1.32
C ILE A 46 6.87 15.84 -0.71
N TRP A 47 6.85 15.73 0.62
CA TRP A 47 6.64 14.45 1.29
C TRP A 47 5.20 13.93 1.15
N LEU A 48 4.20 14.81 1.22
CA LEU A 48 2.79 14.46 1.02
C LEU A 48 2.55 13.92 -0.39
N ILE A 49 2.99 14.67 -1.41
CA ILE A 49 2.83 14.30 -2.82
C ILE A 49 3.67 13.06 -3.13
N GLY A 50 4.94 13.03 -2.72
CA GLY A 50 5.85 11.91 -3.00
C GLY A 50 5.34 10.60 -2.43
N THR A 51 4.85 10.61 -1.18
CA THR A 51 4.31 9.40 -0.54
C THR A 51 2.98 8.97 -1.17
N ALA A 52 2.09 9.92 -1.48
CA ALA A 52 0.83 9.61 -2.15
C ALA A 52 1.08 8.96 -3.53
N VAL A 53 2.01 9.53 -4.33
CA VAL A 53 2.42 8.96 -5.61
C VAL A 53 3.03 7.57 -5.43
N ALA A 54 3.86 7.35 -4.42
CA ALA A 54 4.44 6.04 -4.14
C ALA A 54 3.36 4.99 -3.82
N LEU A 55 2.38 5.31 -2.97
CA LEU A 55 1.27 4.41 -2.62
C LEU A 55 0.45 4.02 -3.86
N ILE A 56 0.07 5.01 -4.68
CA ILE A 56 -0.66 4.75 -5.92
C ILE A 56 0.20 3.94 -6.90
N GLY A 57 1.49 4.25 -7.01
CA GLY A 57 2.44 3.52 -7.85
C GLY A 57 2.51 2.03 -7.50
N VAL A 58 2.60 1.69 -6.21
CA VAL A 58 2.61 0.29 -5.75
C VAL A 58 1.30 -0.42 -6.11
N VAL A 59 0.15 0.24 -5.92
CA VAL A 59 -1.16 -0.35 -6.29
C VAL A 59 -1.24 -0.58 -7.80
N LEU A 60 -0.80 0.39 -8.62
CA LEU A 60 -0.79 0.26 -10.07
C LEU A 60 0.14 -0.86 -10.54
N VAL A 61 1.35 -0.95 -9.99
CA VAL A 61 2.29 -2.04 -10.29
C VAL A 61 1.68 -3.39 -9.93
N ASP A 62 1.05 -3.54 -8.76
CA ASP A 62 0.38 -4.79 -8.37
C ASP A 62 -0.76 -5.15 -9.33
N VAL A 63 -1.55 -4.17 -9.78
CA VAL A 63 -2.62 -4.38 -10.76
C VAL A 63 -2.06 -4.78 -12.12
N VAL A 64 -1.03 -4.10 -12.63
CA VAL A 64 -0.42 -4.38 -13.94
C VAL A 64 0.22 -5.77 -13.95
N LEU A 65 1.02 -6.10 -12.93
CA LEU A 65 1.66 -7.41 -12.82
C LEU A 65 0.63 -8.54 -12.83
N ARG A 66 -0.46 -8.40 -12.07
CA ARG A 66 -1.51 -9.43 -11.99
C ARG A 66 -2.39 -9.49 -13.24
N ARG A 67 -2.66 -8.35 -13.88
CA ARG A 67 -3.38 -8.30 -15.16
C ARG A 67 -2.61 -9.00 -16.27
N ASN A 68 -1.29 -8.91 -16.22
CA ASN A 68 -0.40 -9.53 -17.21
C ASN A 68 0.01 -10.97 -16.83
N GLY A 69 -0.50 -11.52 -15.73
CA GLY A 69 -0.13 -12.87 -15.25
C GLY A 69 1.29 -12.99 -14.68
N LEU A 70 2.00 -11.88 -14.49
CA LEU A 70 3.36 -11.82 -13.94
C LEU A 70 3.40 -11.96 -12.41
N LYS A 71 2.24 -11.83 -11.75
CA LYS A 71 2.07 -12.08 -10.32
C LYS A 71 0.82 -12.92 -10.11
N PRO A 72 0.88 -13.97 -9.27
CA PRO A 72 -0.29 -14.82 -9.01
C PRO A 72 -1.46 -14.00 -8.50
N ASN A 73 -2.70 -14.39 -8.82
CA ASN A 73 -3.90 -13.68 -8.38
C ASN A 73 -4.47 -14.17 -7.05
N ASP A 74 -3.74 -15.10 -6.47
CA ASP A 74 -4.06 -15.90 -5.30
C ASP A 74 -4.09 -14.99 -4.07
N GLN A 75 -5.19 -15.12 -3.36
CA GLN A 75 -5.69 -14.29 -2.27
C GLN A 75 -6.54 -15.16 -1.38
#